data_AF-A0A672L5A7-F1
#
_entry.id   AF-A0A672L5A7-F1
#
_cell.length_a   1.000
_cell.length_b   1.000
_cell.length_c   1.000
_cell.angle_alpha   90.00
_cell.angle_beta   90.00
_cell.angle_gamma   90.00
#
_symmetry.space_group_name_H-M   'P 1'
#
loop_
_entity.id
_entity.type
_entity.pdbx_description
1 polymer ?
#
loop_
_entity_poly.entity_id
_entity_poly.type
_entity_poly.pdbx_seq_one_letter_code
_entity_poly.pdbx_strand_id
1 'polypeptide(L)'
;LDYTGMQHITPHIPQINDSISTHCQDWLPYYGFPRFFTLQFLKSWYLPAPEVSPKAPIEFQLLSRQQTQWGTVKMSFEVKGPSHMSLYLSPHAGASLSGWSFGGGMLRRSGESFIFYSHGLDAPAWTFWIEILVSLNVSPEEGLISLAISAHYLSGSDGRS
;
A
#
# COMPACT_ATOMS: atom_id res chain seq x y z
N LEU A 1 29.16 -17.31 1.26
CA LEU A 1 27.80 -17.67 1.72
C LEU A 1 26.81 -16.87 0.90
N ASP A 2 25.98 -17.53 0.11
CA ASP A 2 24.89 -16.90 -0.64
C ASP A 2 23.80 -16.46 0.34
N TYR A 3 24.00 -15.27 0.92
CA TYR A 3 23.16 -14.71 1.97
C TYR A 3 21.70 -14.52 1.53
N THR A 4 21.43 -14.50 0.22
CA THR A 4 20.11 -14.30 -0.37
C THR A 4 19.53 -15.55 -1.04
N GLY A 5 20.29 -16.66 -1.13
CA GLY A 5 19.86 -17.89 -1.82
C GLY A 5 19.71 -17.75 -3.34
N MET A 6 20.29 -16.72 -3.94
CA MET A 6 20.06 -16.38 -5.36
C MET A 6 20.96 -17.17 -6.32
N GLN A 7 22.14 -17.64 -5.88
CA GLN A 7 23.12 -18.33 -6.75
C GLN A 7 22.53 -19.59 -7.40
N HIS A 8 21.63 -20.28 -6.71
CA HIS A 8 20.96 -21.47 -7.24
C HIS A 8 19.74 -21.17 -8.12
N ILE A 9 19.23 -19.93 -8.10
CA ILE A 9 18.03 -19.51 -8.83
C ILE A 9 18.41 -18.75 -10.10
N THR A 10 19.45 -17.91 -10.04
CA THR A 10 19.93 -17.09 -11.18
C THR A 10 20.14 -17.88 -12.48
N PRO A 11 20.70 -19.11 -12.48
CA PRO A 11 20.85 -19.88 -13.72
C PRO A 11 19.53 -20.25 -14.40
N HIS A 12 18.42 -20.29 -13.65
CA HIS A 12 17.11 -20.71 -14.14
C HIS A 12 16.17 -19.55 -14.48
N ILE A 13 16.50 -18.34 -14.01
CA ILE A 13 15.68 -17.14 -14.24
C ILE A 13 16.61 -16.03 -14.77
N PRO A 14 16.90 -16.01 -16.08
CA PRO A 14 17.87 -15.08 -16.67
C PRO A 14 17.49 -13.61 -16.47
N GLN A 15 16.19 -13.31 -16.29
CA GLN A 15 15.69 -11.98 -16.03
C GLN A 15 16.27 -11.37 -14.74
N ILE A 16 16.72 -12.19 -13.77
CA ILE A 16 17.40 -11.68 -12.57
C ILE A 16 18.66 -10.86 -12.92
N ASN A 17 19.32 -11.15 -14.04
CA ASN A 17 20.48 -10.38 -14.49
C ASN A 17 20.12 -8.96 -14.91
N ASP A 18 18.85 -8.70 -15.23
CA ASP A 18 18.32 -7.37 -15.55
C ASP A 18 17.87 -6.60 -14.29
N SER A 19 18.03 -7.21 -13.10
CA SER A 19 17.66 -6.55 -11.85
C SER A 19 18.57 -5.35 -11.57
N ILE A 20 17.95 -4.28 -11.08
CA ILE A 20 18.64 -3.03 -10.79
C ILE A 20 18.49 -2.65 -9.33
N SER A 21 19.55 -2.08 -8.76
CA SER A 21 19.45 -1.36 -7.50
C SER A 21 18.64 -0.09 -7.74
N THR A 22 17.57 0.11 -6.98
CA THR A 22 16.67 1.25 -7.16
C THR A 22 16.70 2.14 -5.92
N HIS A 23 16.60 3.45 -6.14
CA HIS A 23 16.57 4.44 -5.08
C HIS A 23 15.30 4.29 -4.22
N CYS A 24 15.46 4.28 -2.90
CA CYS A 24 14.35 4.23 -1.95
C CYS A 24 13.65 5.58 -1.82
N GLN A 25 12.32 5.61 -1.92
CA GLN A 25 11.53 6.78 -1.54
C GLN A 25 10.93 6.54 -0.15
N ASP A 26 11.66 6.90 0.91
CA ASP A 26 11.36 6.51 2.30
C ASP A 26 10.01 7.01 2.82
N TRP A 27 9.43 8.03 2.20
CA TRP A 27 8.12 8.59 2.55
C TRP A 27 6.94 7.86 1.90
N LEU A 28 7.19 6.99 0.92
CA LEU A 28 6.16 6.16 0.31
C LEU A 28 6.09 4.80 1.00
N PRO A 29 4.89 4.23 1.17
CA PRO A 29 4.77 2.85 1.58
C PRO A 29 5.58 1.98 0.63
N TYR A 30 6.40 1.09 1.18
CA TYR A 30 7.16 0.13 0.38
C TYR A 30 8.11 0.78 -0.63
N TYR A 31 8.58 2.00 -0.34
CA TYR A 31 9.48 2.77 -1.19
C TYR A 31 8.93 3.11 -2.58
N GLY A 32 7.61 2.99 -2.76
CA GLY A 32 6.93 3.21 -4.04
C GLY A 32 6.87 1.98 -4.96
N PHE A 33 7.31 0.81 -4.49
CA PHE A 33 7.32 -0.41 -5.30
C PHE A 33 6.24 -1.41 -4.88
N PRO A 34 5.51 -2.02 -5.84
CA PRO A 34 4.60 -3.11 -5.53
C PRO A 34 5.39 -4.33 -5.03
N ARG A 35 5.09 -4.83 -3.83
CA ARG A 35 5.66 -6.10 -3.33
C ARG A 35 4.62 -7.20 -3.37
N PHE A 36 4.96 -8.31 -4.04
CA PHE A 36 4.16 -9.53 -4.03
C PHE A 36 4.21 -10.27 -2.69
N PHE A 37 5.28 -10.10 -1.91
CA PHE A 37 5.49 -10.80 -0.64
C PHE A 37 6.14 -9.87 0.40
N THR A 38 5.65 -9.92 1.63
CA THR A 38 6.00 -8.96 2.69
C THR A 38 6.87 -9.60 3.77
N LEU A 39 8.16 -9.84 3.46
CA LEU A 39 9.18 -10.09 4.50
C LEU A 39 10.19 -8.94 4.46
N GLN A 40 10.01 -7.98 5.36
CA GLN A 40 10.78 -6.72 5.41
C GLN A 40 12.28 -6.92 5.70
N PHE A 41 12.69 -8.11 6.15
CA PHE A 41 14.09 -8.42 6.51
C PHE A 41 14.92 -8.97 5.34
N LEU A 42 14.34 -9.13 4.15
CA LEU A 42 15.05 -9.65 2.98
C LEU A 42 15.49 -8.53 2.04
N LYS A 43 16.74 -8.62 1.54
CA LYS A 43 17.20 -7.78 0.44
C LYS A 43 16.27 -8.00 -0.77
N SER A 44 15.70 -6.92 -1.26
CA SER A 44 14.80 -6.91 -2.41
C SER A 44 15.54 -6.36 -3.64
N TRP A 45 15.27 -6.94 -4.80
CA TRP A 45 15.78 -6.46 -6.08
C TRP A 45 14.58 -6.02 -6.93
N TYR A 46 14.73 -4.92 -7.64
CA TYR A 46 13.70 -4.50 -8.59
C TYR A 46 13.98 -5.16 -9.94
N LEU A 47 12.98 -5.84 -10.47
CA LEU A 47 13.03 -6.39 -11.82
C LEU A 47 12.22 -5.47 -12.74
N PRO A 48 12.86 -4.78 -13.71
CA PRO A 48 12.14 -3.98 -14.68
C PRO A 48 11.14 -4.84 -15.45
N ALA A 49 9.88 -4.41 -15.48
CA ALA A 49 8.83 -5.03 -16.26
C ALA A 49 8.14 -3.96 -17.13
N PRO A 50 7.61 -4.32 -18.30
CA PRO A 50 6.76 -3.42 -19.07
C PRO A 50 5.58 -2.94 -18.24
N GLU A 51 5.12 -1.73 -18.52
CA GLU A 51 3.91 -1.21 -17.91
C GLU A 51 2.71 -2.13 -18.20
N VAL A 52 1.91 -2.38 -17.16
CA VAL A 52 0.71 -3.19 -17.26
C VAL A 52 -0.51 -2.29 -17.20
N SER A 53 -1.42 -2.42 -18.16
CA SER A 53 -2.71 -1.74 -18.17
C SER A 53 -3.82 -2.78 -18.06
N PRO A 54 -4.32 -3.07 -16.85
CA PRO A 54 -5.45 -3.98 -16.66
C PRO A 54 -6.68 -3.49 -17.42
N LYS A 55 -7.54 -4.41 -17.87
CA LYS A 55 -8.78 -4.05 -18.58
C LYS A 55 -9.71 -3.20 -17.71
N ALA A 56 -9.75 -3.51 -16.41
CA ALA A 56 -10.45 -2.74 -15.39
C ALA A 56 -9.40 -2.17 -14.42
N PRO A 57 -8.93 -0.92 -14.62
CA PRO A 57 -7.98 -0.32 -13.71
C PRO A 57 -8.61 -0.04 -12.36
N ILE A 58 -7.76 0.09 -11.33
CA ILE A 58 -8.21 0.50 -10.01
C ILE A 58 -8.60 1.99 -10.02
N GLU A 59 -9.73 2.30 -9.40
CA GLU A 59 -10.17 3.66 -9.14
C GLU A 59 -10.03 3.91 -7.62
N PHE A 60 -9.23 4.90 -7.24
CA PHE A 60 -9.02 5.28 -5.83
C PHE A 60 -9.33 6.75 -5.63
N GLN A 61 -10.27 7.05 -4.71
CA GLN A 61 -10.78 8.40 -4.52
C GLN A 61 -10.85 8.77 -3.04
N LEU A 62 -10.53 10.03 -2.73
CA LEU A 62 -10.82 10.65 -1.44
C LEU A 62 -12.23 11.24 -1.49
N LEU A 63 -13.16 10.63 -0.75
CA LEU A 63 -14.55 11.07 -0.69
C LEU A 63 -14.74 12.30 0.21
N SER A 64 -14.01 12.36 1.33
CA SER A 64 -14.15 13.47 2.28
C SER A 64 -12.91 13.65 3.13
N ARG A 65 -12.60 14.89 3.49
CA ARG A 65 -11.60 15.26 4.51
C ARG A 65 -12.23 16.25 5.47
N GLN A 66 -12.28 15.91 6.75
CA GLN A 66 -12.94 16.73 7.78
C GLN A 66 -12.06 16.81 9.03
N GLN A 67 -11.90 18.01 9.57
CA GLN A 67 -11.30 18.20 10.89
C GLN A 67 -12.38 17.96 11.95
N THR A 68 -12.07 17.12 12.94
CA THR A 68 -12.99 16.83 14.02
C THR A 68 -12.86 17.85 15.15
N GLN A 69 -13.84 17.86 16.04
CA GLN A 69 -13.83 18.73 17.23
C GLN A 69 -12.70 18.40 18.21
N TRP A 70 -12.11 17.21 18.12
CA TRP A 70 -11.01 16.76 18.97
C TRP A 70 -9.62 17.03 18.35
N GLY A 71 -9.55 17.78 17.25
CA GLY A 71 -8.29 18.14 16.60
C GLY A 71 -7.69 17.04 15.73
N THR A 72 -8.44 15.98 15.42
CA THR A 72 -8.04 14.95 14.45
C THR A 72 -8.54 15.29 13.05
N VAL A 73 -7.94 14.66 12.04
CA VAL A 73 -8.39 14.75 10.64
C VAL A 73 -8.94 13.40 10.20
N LYS A 74 -10.25 13.35 9.93
CA LYS A 74 -10.92 12.17 9.39
C LYS A 74 -10.98 12.24 7.87
N MET A 75 -10.53 11.18 7.22
CA MET A 75 -10.54 11.03 5.77
C MET A 75 -11.30 9.76 5.39
N SER A 76 -12.19 9.87 4.41
CA SER A 76 -12.98 8.75 3.88
C SER A 76 -12.59 8.52 2.43
N PHE A 77 -12.44 7.26 2.06
CA PHE A 77 -11.95 6.82 0.77
C PHE A 77 -12.89 5.80 0.14
N GLU A 78 -12.85 5.74 -1.18
CA GLU A 78 -13.47 4.71 -1.99
C GLU A 78 -12.43 4.08 -2.91
N VAL A 79 -12.45 2.75 -2.97
CA VAL A 79 -11.62 1.96 -3.88
C VAL A 79 -12.51 1.03 -4.68
N LYS A 80 -12.43 1.12 -6.00
CA LYS A 80 -13.05 0.15 -6.91
C LYS A 80 -11.94 -0.55 -7.70
N GLY A 81 -11.93 -1.87 -7.65
CA GLY A 81 -10.85 -2.66 -8.21
C GLY A 81 -11.16 -4.16 -8.18
N PRO A 82 -10.14 -5.01 -8.40
CA PRO A 82 -10.32 -6.46 -8.47
C PRO A 82 -10.59 -7.09 -7.09
N SER A 83 -10.94 -8.38 -7.11
CA SER A 83 -11.29 -9.18 -5.93
C SER A 83 -10.23 -9.27 -4.84
N HIS A 84 -8.96 -8.95 -5.13
CA HIS A 84 -7.86 -9.01 -4.18
C HIS A 84 -7.08 -7.70 -4.22
N MET A 85 -7.15 -6.95 -3.13
CA MET A 85 -6.46 -5.68 -2.97
C MET A 85 -5.78 -5.60 -1.61
N SER A 86 -4.75 -4.76 -1.54
CA SER A 86 -4.04 -4.54 -0.30
C SER A 86 -3.76 -3.06 -0.09
N LEU A 87 -4.15 -2.53 1.08
CA LEU A 87 -3.99 -1.13 1.47
C LEU A 87 -2.80 -0.99 2.41
N TYR A 88 -1.92 -0.06 2.08
CA TYR A 88 -0.77 0.34 2.88
C TYR A 88 -0.98 1.76 3.40
N LEU A 89 -0.70 1.95 4.68
CA LEU A 89 -0.83 3.22 5.40
C LEU A 89 0.50 3.55 6.06
N SER A 90 1.06 4.71 5.75
CA SER A 90 2.29 5.22 6.38
C SER A 90 2.10 6.66 6.85
N PRO A 91 1.72 6.88 8.12
CA PRO A 91 1.63 8.22 8.70
C PRO A 91 3.00 8.92 8.65
N HIS A 92 3.00 10.22 8.34
CA HIS A 92 4.22 11.01 8.30
C HIS A 92 4.72 11.37 9.71
N ALA A 93 5.93 11.91 9.81
CA ALA A 93 6.47 12.36 11.08
C ALA A 93 5.54 13.40 11.73
N GLY A 94 5.23 13.22 13.02
CA GLY A 94 4.29 14.07 13.74
C GLY A 94 2.81 13.79 13.49
N ALA A 95 2.47 12.84 12.62
CA ALA A 95 1.11 12.32 12.44
C ALA A 95 1.01 10.88 12.98
N SER A 96 -0.15 10.53 13.53
CA SER A 96 -0.41 9.17 14.01
C SER A 96 -1.84 8.73 13.72
N LEU A 97 -2.01 7.46 13.41
CA LEU A 97 -3.33 6.88 13.14
C LEU A 97 -4.07 6.67 14.47
N SER A 98 -5.17 7.40 14.67
CA SER A 98 -5.98 7.35 15.89
C SER A 98 -7.21 6.47 15.75
N GLY A 99 -7.73 6.26 14.53
CA GLY A 99 -8.92 5.46 14.28
C GLY A 99 -9.10 5.07 12.81
N TRP A 100 -9.96 4.07 12.57
CA TRP A 100 -10.33 3.62 11.23
C TRP A 100 -11.62 2.80 11.23
N SER A 101 -12.13 2.44 10.04
CA SER A 101 -13.32 1.61 9.85
C SER A 101 -13.07 0.09 9.85
N PHE A 102 -11.85 -0.40 10.09
CA PHE A 102 -11.50 -1.83 9.92
C PHE A 102 -11.71 -2.70 11.17
N GLY A 103 -12.34 -2.18 12.23
CA GLY A 103 -12.55 -2.92 13.49
C GLY A 103 -11.56 -2.57 14.61
N GLY A 104 -11.92 -2.93 15.85
CA GLY A 104 -11.45 -2.30 17.08
C GLY A 104 -10.29 -2.98 17.81
N GLY A 105 -9.24 -2.18 18.06
CA GLY A 105 -8.16 -2.48 18.99
C GLY A 105 -7.01 -1.51 18.81
N MET A 106 -7.02 -0.44 19.63
CA MET A 106 -6.02 0.64 19.74
C MET A 106 -4.70 0.36 19.00
N LEU A 107 -4.52 1.00 17.84
CA LEU A 107 -3.30 0.88 17.05
C LEU A 107 -2.16 1.66 17.72
N ARG A 108 -1.68 1.18 18.87
CA ARG A 108 -0.39 1.61 19.45
C ARG A 108 0.79 1.07 18.64
N ARG A 109 0.61 0.81 17.35
CA ARG A 109 1.69 0.47 16.43
C ARG A 109 2.12 1.75 15.76
N SER A 110 3.20 2.34 16.26
CA SER A 110 3.99 3.27 15.48
C SER A 110 4.55 2.50 14.28
N GLY A 111 4.10 2.81 13.06
CA GLY A 111 4.65 2.24 11.83
C GLY A 111 3.63 1.99 10.72
N GLU A 112 4.13 1.41 9.64
CA GLU A 112 3.32 1.04 8.47
C GLU A 112 2.23 0.03 8.86
N SER A 113 0.99 0.33 8.49
CA SER A 113 -0.15 -0.57 8.64
C SER A 113 -0.57 -1.14 7.31
N PHE A 114 -1.02 -2.39 7.34
CA PHE A 114 -1.34 -3.14 6.14
C PHE A 114 -2.66 -3.89 6.30
N ILE A 115 -3.55 -3.71 5.33
CA ILE A 115 -4.87 -4.32 5.30
C ILE A 115 -5.01 -5.10 3.99
N PHE A 116 -5.34 -6.38 4.10
CA PHE A 116 -5.80 -7.18 2.97
C PHE A 116 -7.31 -7.07 2.84
N TYR A 117 -7.76 -6.77 1.63
CA TYR A 117 -9.17 -6.74 1.26
C TYR A 117 -9.40 -7.76 0.16
N SER A 118 -10.34 -8.68 0.41
CA SER A 118 -10.82 -9.60 -0.61
C SER A 118 -12.32 -9.69 -0.61
N HIS A 119 -12.90 -9.91 -1.79
CA HIS A 119 -14.33 -10.01 -1.96
C HIS A 119 -14.74 -11.02 -3.06
N GLY A 120 -16.02 -11.41 -3.03
CA GLY A 120 -16.62 -12.29 -4.03
C GLY A 120 -17.01 -11.55 -5.32
N LEU A 121 -17.79 -12.22 -6.18
CA LEU A 121 -18.17 -11.71 -7.51
C LEU A 121 -19.00 -10.43 -7.47
N ASP A 122 -19.83 -10.27 -6.44
CA ASP A 122 -20.71 -9.11 -6.29
C ASP A 122 -20.33 -8.38 -5.00
N ALA A 123 -19.53 -7.33 -5.16
CA ALA A 123 -19.16 -6.45 -4.06
C ALA A 123 -19.26 -5.00 -4.52
N PRO A 124 -19.82 -4.10 -3.69
CA PRO A 124 -19.78 -2.68 -3.95
C PRO A 124 -18.34 -2.16 -3.88
N ALA A 125 -18.13 -0.92 -4.33
CA ALA A 125 -16.87 -0.24 -4.12
C ALA A 125 -16.50 -0.26 -2.62
N TRP A 126 -15.23 -0.53 -2.35
CA TRP A 126 -14.73 -0.63 -1.00
C TRP A 126 -14.58 0.76 -0.39
N THR A 127 -15.47 1.10 0.54
CA THR A 127 -15.43 2.36 1.28
C THR A 127 -14.83 2.16 2.67
N PHE A 128 -13.88 3.01 3.04
CA PHE A 128 -13.29 3.00 4.37
C PHE A 128 -12.95 4.41 4.85
N TRP A 129 -12.71 4.57 6.14
CA TRP A 129 -12.20 5.83 6.70
C TRP A 129 -11.03 5.59 7.63
N ILE A 130 -10.17 6.58 7.72
CA ILE A 130 -9.07 6.69 8.68
C ILE A 130 -9.13 8.03 9.40
N GLU A 131 -8.56 8.07 10.59
CA GLU A 131 -8.49 9.27 11.41
C GLU A 131 -7.05 9.46 11.88
N ILE A 132 -6.52 10.66 11.63
CA ILE A 132 -5.15 11.02 11.94
C ILE A 132 -5.13 12.06 13.04
N LEU A 133 -4.39 11.78 14.11
CA LEU A 133 -3.99 12.75 15.11
C LEU A 133 -2.73 13.47 14.63
N VAL A 134 -2.79 14.79 14.57
CA VAL A 134 -1.69 15.66 14.11
C VAL A 134 -1.04 16.33 15.33
N SER A 135 0.28 16.20 15.44
CA SER A 135 1.05 16.90 16.47
C SER A 135 1.16 18.39 16.13
N LEU A 136 1.20 19.25 17.14
CA LEU A 136 1.21 20.72 17.00
C LEU A 136 2.39 21.30 16.19
N ASN A 137 3.40 20.49 15.88
CA ASN A 137 4.63 20.90 15.20
C ASN A 137 4.69 20.53 13.70
N VAL A 138 3.63 19.97 13.13
CA VAL A 138 3.62 19.57 11.70
C VAL A 138 3.20 20.77 10.84
N SER A 139 4.01 21.08 9.83
CA SER A 139 3.66 22.15 8.88
C SER A 139 2.46 21.75 8.02
N PRO A 140 1.54 22.67 7.66
CA PRO A 140 0.42 22.36 6.78
C PRO A 140 0.83 21.90 5.36
N GLU A 141 2.07 22.18 4.97
CA GLU A 141 2.65 21.78 3.67
C GLU A 141 3.16 20.33 3.68
N GLU A 142 3.52 19.79 4.84
CA GLU A 142 3.79 18.35 4.99
C GLU A 142 2.48 17.57 4.95
N GLY A 143 2.44 16.55 4.08
CA GLY A 143 1.33 15.60 4.04
C GLY A 143 1.12 14.93 5.40
N LEU A 144 -0.10 14.47 5.69
CA LEU A 144 -0.40 13.79 6.95
C LEU A 144 -0.06 12.29 6.92
N ILE A 145 -0.19 11.70 5.73
CA ILE A 145 -0.09 10.26 5.53
C ILE A 145 0.15 9.96 4.05
N SER A 146 0.96 8.93 3.78
CA SER A 146 1.02 8.30 2.47
C SER A 146 0.16 7.04 2.45
N LEU A 147 -0.64 6.87 1.40
CA LEU A 147 -1.46 5.68 1.17
C LEU A 147 -1.08 5.04 -0.17
N ALA A 148 -1.11 3.72 -0.23
CA ALA A 148 -0.97 2.97 -1.47
C ALA A 148 -1.95 1.80 -1.50
N ILE A 149 -2.51 1.51 -2.68
CA ILE A 149 -3.26 0.28 -2.93
C ILE A 149 -2.51 -0.58 -3.94
N SER A 150 -2.27 -1.84 -3.59
CA SER A 150 -1.85 -2.88 -4.53
C SER A 150 -3.06 -3.68 -4.96
N ALA A 151 -3.26 -3.83 -6.27
CA ALA A 151 -4.34 -4.61 -6.85
C ALA A 151 -3.77 -5.89 -7.49
N HIS A 152 -4.34 -7.04 -7.16
CA HIS A 152 -3.89 -8.34 -7.65
C HIS A 152 -4.92 -8.92 -8.62
N TYR A 153 -4.56 -8.94 -9.90
CA TYR A 153 -5.39 -9.43 -11.01
C TYR A 153 -5.15 -10.94 -11.22
N LEU A 154 -5.73 -11.78 -10.36
CA LEU A 154 -5.43 -13.21 -10.31
C LEU A 154 -6.36 -14.08 -11.17
N SER A 155 -7.62 -13.68 -11.34
CA SER A 155 -8.64 -14.51 -11.99
C SER A 155 -9.81 -13.68 -12.52
N GLY A 156 -10.66 -14.30 -13.35
CA GLY A 156 -11.86 -13.66 -13.91
C GLY A 156 -11.59 -12.79 -15.14
N SER A 157 -12.52 -11.90 -15.47
CA SER A 157 -12.40 -10.94 -16.59
C SER A 157 -11.19 -10.02 -16.48
N ASP A 158 -10.64 -9.90 -15.28
CA ASP A 158 -9.61 -8.93 -14.92
C ASP A 158 -8.21 -9.55 -14.96
N GLY A 159 -8.10 -10.89 -14.99
CA GLY A 159 -6.84 -11.60 -15.24
C GLY A 159 -6.54 -11.69 -16.74
N ARG A 160 -5.29 -11.46 -17.14
CA ARG A 160 -4.84 -11.83 -18.50
C ARG A 160 -4.69 -13.36 -18.56
N SER A 161 -5.48 -14.00 -19.42
CA SER A 161 -5.26 -15.35 -19.94
C SER A 161 -4.15 -15.37 -20.98
#